data_AF-A0AAW4IGT1-F1
#
_entry.id   AF-A0AAW4IGT1-F1
#
_cell.length_a   1.000
_cell.length_b   1.000
_cell.length_c   1.000
_cell.angle_alpha   90.00
_cell.angle_beta   90.00
_cell.angle_gamma   90.00
#
_symmetry.space_group_name_H-M   'P 1'
#
loop_
_entity.id
_entity.type
_entity.pdbx_description
1 polymer ?
#
loop_
_entity_poly.entity_id
_entity_poly.type
_entity_poly.pdbx_seq_one_letter_code
_entity_poly.pdbx_strand_id
1 'polypeptide(L)' 'MEIQELQDEELIAQAQEWRLRALRGEREARGMAHELEREVRRRFGNPKTEAHHSLKEVRTLEELPRGR' A
#
# COMPACT_ATOMS: atom_id res chain seq x y z
N MET A 1 -6.56 15.40 -0.39
CA MET A 1 -5.09 15.54 -0.26
C MET A 1 -4.50 14.41 -1.05
N GLU A 2 -3.73 14.72 -2.09
CA GLU A 2 -3.11 13.69 -2.93
C GLU A 2 -1.80 13.28 -2.25
N ILE A 3 -1.82 12.13 -1.56
CA ILE A 3 -0.68 11.63 -0.78
C ILE A 3 0.56 11.43 -1.67
N GLN A 4 0.34 11.21 -2.97
CA GLN A 4 1.36 11.02 -4.00
C GLN A 4 2.11 12.31 -4.38
N GLU A 5 1.58 13.49 -4.06
CA GLU A 5 2.21 14.79 -4.37
C GLU A 5 3.10 15.31 -3.23
N LEU A 6 3.03 14.68 -2.05
CA LEU A 6 3.81 15.09 -0.89
C LEU A 6 5.30 14.84 -1.11
N GLN A 7 6.14 15.73 -0.59
CA GLN A 7 7.57 15.51 -0.49
C GLN A 7 7.87 14.32 0.43
N ASP A 8 8.98 13.66 0.17
CA ASP A 8 9.43 12.47 0.88
C ASP A 8 9.50 12.67 2.41
N GLU A 9 10.01 13.81 2.85
CA GLU A 9 10.10 14.18 4.26
C GLU A 9 8.72 14.44 4.89
N GLU A 10 7.83 15.13 4.15
CA GLU A 10 6.47 15.40 4.58
C GLU A 10 5.61 14.13 4.65
N LEU A 11 5.84 13.19 3.74
CA LEU A 11 5.18 11.90 3.70
C LEU A 11 5.50 11.08 4.96
N ILE A 12 6.77 11.05 5.38
CA ILE A 12 7.22 10.37 6.59
C ILE A 12 6.67 11.07 7.84
N ALA A 13 6.70 12.41 7.89
CA ALA A 13 6.17 13.17 9.01
C ALA A 13 4.66 12.94 9.19
N GLN A 14 3.89 12.97 8.09
CA GLN A 14 2.46 12.70 8.13
C GLN A 14 2.18 11.25 8.51
N ALA A 15 2.91 10.26 7.97
CA ALA A 15 2.75 8.86 8.34
C ALA A 15 2.90 8.66 9.87
N GLN A 16 3.91 9.28 10.48
CA GLN A 16 4.12 9.23 11.93
C GLN A 16 2.98 9.91 12.70
N GLU A 17 2.54 11.09 12.26
CA GLU A 17 1.48 11.82 12.95
C GLU A 17 0.14 11.08 12.91
N TRP A 18 -0.23 10.54 11.75
CA TRP A 18 -1.43 9.72 11.62
C TRP A 18 -1.33 8.41 12.42
N ARG A 19 -0.13 7.82 12.52
CA ARG A 19 0.11 6.65 13.36
C ARG A 19 -0.07 6.96 14.85
N LEU A 20 0.38 8.12 15.32
CA LEU A 20 0.14 8.57 16.70
C LEU A 20 -1.36 8.78 16.97
N ARG A 21 -2.09 9.37 16.02
CA ARG A 21 -3.55 9.52 16.12
C ARG A 21 -4.28 8.17 16.11
N ALA A 22 -3.83 7.23 15.28
CA ALA A 22 -4.34 5.86 15.26
C ALA A 22 -4.11 5.13 16.59
N LEU A 23 -2.97 5.36 17.25
CA LEU A 23 -2.67 4.81 18.57
C LEU A 23 -3.55 5.41 19.67
N ARG A 24 -4.00 6.67 19.51
CA ARG A 24 -5.00 7.30 20.39
C ARG A 24 -6.41 6.70 20.24
N GLY A 25 -6.63 5.85 19.24
CA GLY A 25 -7.91 5.17 19.03
C GLY A 25 -8.78 5.82 17.95
N GLU A 26 -8.26 6.79 17.18
CA GLU A 26 -8.98 7.29 16.01
C GLU A 26 -9.04 6.23 14.91
N ARG A 27 -10.26 5.77 14.61
CA ARG A 27 -10.49 4.72 13.62
C ARG A 27 -10.19 5.19 12.19
N GLU A 28 -10.47 6.45 11.89
CA GLU A 28 -10.20 7.06 10.59
C GLU A 28 -8.69 7.31 10.39
N ALA A 29 -7.98 7.65 11.47
CA ALA A 29 -6.53 7.82 11.45
C ALA A 29 -5.78 6.53 11.09
N ARG A 30 -6.32 5.35 11.44
CA ARG A 30 -5.73 4.06 11.00
C ARG A 30 -5.74 3.90 9.48
N GLY A 31 -6.79 4.34 8.80
CA GLY A 31 -6.88 4.28 7.35
C GLY A 31 -5.84 5.19 6.70
N MET A 32 -5.79 6.45 7.15
CA MET A 32 -4.82 7.44 6.66
C MET A 32 -3.37 7.03 6.93
N ALA A 33 -3.07 6.53 8.14
CA ALA A 33 -1.73 6.04 8.48
C ALA A 33 -1.28 4.92 7.54
N HIS A 34 -2.17 3.96 7.26
CA HIS A 34 -1.86 2.84 6.38
C HIS A 34 -1.61 3.31 4.94
N GLU A 35 -2.40 4.26 4.43
CA GLU A 35 -2.24 4.77 3.07
C GLU A 35 -0.92 5.53 2.89
N LEU A 36 -0.54 6.34 3.89
CA LEU A 36 0.76 7.01 3.94
C LEU A 36 1.92 6.02 4.05
N GLU A 37 1.84 5.02 4.92
CA GLU A 37 2.89 3.98 5.04
C GLU A 37 3.03 3.14 3.76
N ARG A 38 1.92 2.91 3.03
CA ARG A 38 1.96 2.28 1.71
C ARG A 38 2.72 3.12 0.70
N GLU A 39 2.44 4.42 0.62
CA GLU A 39 3.15 5.30 -0.31
C GLU A 39 4.64 5.45 0.07
N VAL A 40 4.98 5.55 1.36
CA VAL A 40 6.37 5.51 1.83
C VAL A 40 7.03 4.21 1.40
N ARG A 41 6.37 3.07 1.60
CA ARG A 41 6.91 1.77 1.19
C ARG A 41 7.00 1.66 -0.34
N ARG A 42 6.17 2.35 -1.10
CA ARG A 42 6.21 2.35 -2.56
C ARG A 42 7.36 3.19 -3.12
N ARG A 43 7.60 4.37 -2.54
CA ARG A 43 8.71 5.26 -2.94
C ARG A 43 10.07 4.79 -2.45
N PHE A 44 10.15 4.32 -1.20
CA PHE A 44 11.41 3.96 -0.55
C PHE A 44 11.66 2.45 -0.48
N GLY A 45 10.61 1.63 -0.60
CA GLY A 45 10.75 0.18 -0.63
C GLY A 45 11.22 -0.26 -2.01
N ASN A 46 12.24 -1.11 -2.01
CA ASN A 46 12.87 -1.63 -3.22
C ASN A 46 11.80 -2.18 -4.20
N PRO A 47 11.78 -1.76 -5.47
CA PRO A 47 10.73 -2.13 -6.45
C PRO A 47 10.61 -3.64 -6.71
N LYS A 48 11.61 -4.43 -6.27
CA LYS A 48 11.58 -5.89 -6.36
C LYS A 48 10.50 -6.54 -5.48
N THR A 49 10.05 -5.90 -4.40
CA THR A 49 9.08 -6.50 -3.47
C THR A 49 7.62 -6.23 -3.87
N GLU A 50 7.33 -5.11 -4.53
CA GLU A 50 5.95 -4.77 -4.94
C GLU A 50 5.51 -5.39 -6.27
N ALA A 51 6.46 -5.77 -7.14
CA ALA A 51 6.15 -6.58 -8.32
C ALA A 51 5.45 -7.91 -7.97
N HIS A 52 5.60 -8.39 -6.72
CA HIS A 52 4.92 -9.59 -6.21
C HIS A 52 3.50 -9.32 -5.68
N HIS A 53 3.14 -8.08 -5.31
CA HIS A 53 1.80 -7.76 -4.79
C HIS A 53 0.83 -7.26 -5.85
N SER A 54 1.31 -6.80 -7.01
CA SER A 54 0.45 -6.42 -8.15
C SER A 54 0.16 -7.57 -9.12
N LEU A 55 0.77 -8.75 -8.93
CA LEU A 55 0.51 -9.95 -9.74
C LEU A 55 -0.22 -11.02 -8.91
N LYS A 56 -1.41 -10.69 -8.41
CA LYS A 56 -2.50 -11.68 -8.49
C LYS A 56 -3.11 -11.56 -9.87
N GLU A 57 -2.32 -11.90 -10.89
CA GLU A 57 -2.88 -12.44 -12.11
C GLU A 57 -3.62 -13.70 -11.70
N VAL A 58 -4.92 -13.55 -11.47
CA VAL A 58 -5.84 -14.66 -11.30
C VAL A 58 -5.86 -15.37 -12.64
N ARG A 59 -4.92 -16.29 -12.85
CA ARG A 59 -5.04 -17.27 -13.94
C ARG A 59 -6.23 -18.12 -13.58
N THR A 60 -7.39 -17.78 -14.14
CA THR A 60 -8.54 -18.67 -14.19
C THR A 60 -8.05 -20.00 -14.73
N LEU A 61 -8.23 -21.06 -13.94
CA LEU A 61 -7.88 -22.45 -14.27
C LEU A 61 -8.89 -23.04 -15.27
N GLU A 62 -9.17 -22.29 -16.33
CA GLU A 62 -9.85 -22.72 -17.53
C GLU A 62 -8.73 -22.57 -18.57
N GLU A 63 -8.05 -23.61 -19.01
CA GLU A 63 -8.56 -24.61 -19.93
C GLU A 63 -7.68 -25.88 -19.81
N LEU A 64 -8.24 -26.96 -19.26
CA LEU A 64 -7.74 -28.31 -19.56
C LEU A 64 -8.62 -28.85 -20.70
N PRO A 65 -8.07 -29.12 -21.91
CA PRO A 65 -8.87 -29.71 -22.98
C PRO A 65 -9.31 -31.10 -22.53
N ARG A 66 -10.63 -31.27 -22.40
CA ARG A 66 -11.24 -32.60 -22.21
C ARG A 66 -10.87 -33.45 -23.42
N GLY A 67 -10.02 -34.44 -23.17
CA GLY A 67 -9.65 -35.47 -24.14
C GLY A 67 -10.90 -36.19 -24.64
N ARG A 68 -10.88 -36.44 -25.95
CA ARG A 68 -11.89 -37.13 -26.74
C ARG A 68 -11.97 -38.61 -26.41
#